data_AF-A0A7C7D9T5-F1
#
_entry.id   AF-A0A7C7D9T5-F1
#
_cell.length_a   1.000
_cell.length_b   1.000
_cell.length_c   1.000
_cell.angle_alpha   90.00
_cell.angle_beta   90.00
_cell.angle_gamma   90.00
#
_symmetry.space_group_name_H-M   'P 1'
#
loop_
_entity.id
_entity.type
_entity.pdbx_description
1 polymer ?
#
loop_
_entity_poly.entity_id
_entity_poly.type
_entity_poly.pdbx_seq_one_letter_code
_entity_poly.pdbx_strand_id
1 'polypeptide(L)'
;MELNNYFGEDYNLLDPSAKNEIAEVFLESSGEEKEWRYEEPLKAVFIHKTKHEMFLVLDCRKVELDHIKSLCEEWENKVLNFVNFGKEYRQSINYLKYNISLLILCIDIEGYKDDEFRFETEKSTRICRKIFLLCNKDGHILKDDEVMLPFYFEPLQEVNDTKTQQLESELSELLPDDERILSICKKKKALSPDDIDIMSRWLIKDDNN
;
A
#
# COMPACT_ATOMS: atom_id res chain seq x y z
N MET A 1 4.83 8.10 17.12
CA MET A 1 4.11 7.91 15.85
C MET A 1 3.58 6.49 15.79
N GLU A 2 2.27 6.30 15.61
CA GLU A 2 1.72 4.98 15.33
C GLU A 2 1.73 4.78 13.82
N LEU A 3 2.68 3.97 13.32
CA LEU A 3 2.72 3.55 11.91
C LEU A 3 1.36 3.00 11.44
N ASN A 4 0.58 2.45 12.37
CA ASN A 4 -0.80 2.01 12.20
C ASN A 4 -1.68 3.05 11.49
N ASN A 5 -1.46 4.35 11.70
CA ASN A 5 -2.28 5.39 11.09
C ASN A 5 -2.15 5.46 9.56
N TYR A 6 -1.04 4.96 9.01
CA TYR A 6 -0.83 4.92 7.57
C TYR A 6 -1.45 3.68 6.93
N PHE A 7 -1.68 2.62 7.71
CA PHE A 7 -2.29 1.40 7.22
C PHE A 7 -3.81 1.48 7.40
N GLY A 8 -4.55 1.35 6.30
CA GLY A 8 -6.00 1.31 6.35
C GLY A 8 -6.55 0.09 7.10
N GLU A 9 -7.87 0.06 7.27
CA GLU A 9 -8.57 -1.03 8.01
C GLU A 9 -8.33 -2.42 7.44
N ASP A 10 -7.82 -2.53 6.21
CA ASP A 10 -7.55 -3.79 5.51
C ASP A 10 -6.24 -4.48 5.88
N TYR A 11 -5.44 -3.85 6.74
CA TYR A 11 -4.21 -4.43 7.25
C TYR A 11 -4.33 -4.77 8.72
N ASN A 12 -3.87 -5.97 9.07
CA ASN A 12 -3.75 -6.40 10.44
C ASN A 12 -2.28 -6.25 10.89
N LEU A 13 -2.06 -5.56 11.99
CA LEU A 13 -0.79 -5.62 12.72
C LEU A 13 -0.68 -7.00 13.35
N LEU A 14 0.41 -7.71 13.06
CA LEU A 14 0.70 -8.98 13.72
C LEU A 14 1.17 -8.72 15.15
N ASP A 15 0.60 -9.45 16.10
CA ASP A 15 1.02 -9.40 17.50
C ASP A 15 2.14 -10.43 17.74
N PRO A 16 3.34 -10.02 18.17
CA PRO A 16 4.42 -10.91 18.63
C PRO A 16 4.00 -11.96 19.67
N SER A 17 3.05 -11.60 20.54
CA SER A 17 2.63 -12.43 21.67
C SER A 17 1.55 -13.44 21.27
N ALA A 18 0.83 -13.17 20.18
CA ALA A 18 -0.07 -14.13 19.58
C ALA A 18 0.80 -15.18 18.88
N LYS A 19 0.72 -16.44 19.34
CA LYS A 19 1.42 -17.61 18.76
C LYS A 19 0.98 -17.91 17.31
N ASN A 20 1.22 -16.99 16.40
CA ASN A 20 1.06 -17.14 14.97
C ASN A 20 2.42 -17.56 14.40
N GLU A 21 2.46 -18.64 13.62
CA GLU A 21 3.72 -19.17 13.07
C GLU A 21 4.45 -18.15 12.17
N ILE A 22 3.73 -17.16 11.60
CA ILE A 22 4.34 -16.05 10.85
C ILE A 22 5.31 -15.25 11.71
N ALA A 23 4.96 -15.00 12.97
CA ALA A 23 5.77 -14.17 13.83
C ALA A 23 7.04 -14.91 14.24
N GLU A 24 7.01 -16.22 14.48
CA GLU A 24 8.15 -16.97 15.04
C GLU A 24 9.46 -16.82 14.25
N VAL A 25 9.41 -16.66 12.92
CA VAL A 25 10.61 -16.45 12.07
C VAL A 25 11.25 -15.08 12.29
N PHE A 26 10.48 -14.11 12.77
CA PHE A 26 10.87 -12.71 12.93
C PHE A 26 10.97 -12.29 14.41
N LEU A 27 10.82 -13.24 15.34
CA LEU A 27 10.83 -13.00 16.77
C LEU A 27 12.10 -13.51 17.44
N GLU A 28 12.52 -12.81 18.48
CA GLU A 28 13.50 -13.26 19.44
C GLU A 28 12.82 -13.57 20.77
N SER A 29 13.33 -14.57 21.49
CA SER A 29 12.96 -14.79 22.89
C SER A 29 13.87 -13.97 23.81
N SER A 30 13.29 -13.17 24.71
CA SER A 30 14.05 -12.46 25.74
C SER A 30 13.55 -12.83 27.13
N GLY A 31 14.46 -13.17 28.06
CA GLY A 31 14.14 -13.40 29.48
C GLY A 31 13.85 -14.85 29.89
N GLU A 32 13.77 -15.07 31.21
CA GLU A 32 13.46 -16.36 31.85
C GLU A 32 11.97 -16.75 31.71
N GLU A 33 11.09 -15.75 31.60
CA GLU A 33 9.71 -15.87 31.15
C GLU A 33 9.69 -15.47 29.66
N LYS A 34 9.52 -16.43 28.75
CA LYS A 34 9.65 -16.23 27.29
C LYS A 34 8.64 -15.21 26.75
N GLU A 35 8.95 -13.92 26.86
CA GLU A 35 8.27 -12.87 26.11
C GLU A 35 8.87 -12.83 24.71
N TRP A 36 7.98 -12.96 23.72
CA TRP A 36 8.34 -12.87 22.32
C TRP A 36 8.24 -11.43 21.87
N ARG A 37 9.32 -10.94 21.26
CA ARG A 37 9.38 -9.60 20.68
C ARG A 37 10.01 -9.67 19.30
N TYR A 38 9.75 -8.69 18.45
CA TYR A 38 10.45 -8.60 17.17
C TYR A 38 11.95 -8.44 17.37
N GLU A 39 12.71 -9.13 16.53
CA GLU A 39 14.15 -8.93 16.42
C GLU A 39 14.45 -7.51 15.95
N GLU A 40 15.36 -6.82 16.62
CA GLU A 40 15.77 -5.49 16.18
C GLU A 40 16.39 -5.58 14.77
N PRO A 41 16.12 -4.61 13.88
CA PRO A 41 15.33 -3.40 14.05
C PRO A 41 13.88 -3.52 13.56
N LEU A 42 13.32 -4.73 13.45
CA LEU A 42 11.93 -4.89 13.05
C LEU A 42 11.01 -4.35 14.14
N LYS A 43 10.18 -3.39 13.72
CA LYS A 43 9.27 -2.68 14.62
C LYS A 43 7.83 -3.17 14.53
N ALA A 44 7.42 -3.56 13.32
CA ALA A 44 6.06 -3.99 13.05
C ALA A 44 6.00 -4.87 11.80
N VAL A 45 5.04 -5.79 11.78
CA VAL A 45 4.67 -6.56 10.59
C VAL A 45 3.19 -6.36 10.32
N PHE A 46 2.86 -5.88 9.13
CA PHE A 46 1.48 -5.73 8.67
C PHE A 46 1.18 -6.77 7.61
N ILE A 47 0.01 -7.39 7.69
CA ILE A 47 -0.49 -8.32 6.67
C ILE A 47 -1.88 -7.90 6.21
N HIS A 48 -2.10 -7.85 4.91
CA HIS A 48 -3.41 -7.56 4.35
C HIS A 48 -4.41 -8.68 4.70
N LYS A 49 -5.70 -8.37 4.86
CA LYS A 49 -6.77 -9.35 5.18
C LYS A 49 -6.81 -10.55 4.22
N THR A 50 -6.48 -10.35 2.94
CA THR A 50 -6.40 -11.42 1.93
C THR A 50 -5.18 -12.33 2.09
N LYS A 51 -4.21 -11.95 2.93
CA LYS A 51 -2.94 -12.65 3.16
C LYS A 51 -2.05 -12.74 1.91
N HIS A 52 -2.25 -11.84 0.95
CA HIS A 52 -1.50 -11.78 -0.30
C HIS A 52 -0.45 -10.69 -0.33
N GLU A 53 -0.36 -9.86 0.70
CA GLU A 53 0.58 -8.74 0.81
C GLU A 53 1.00 -8.57 2.27
N MET A 54 2.28 -8.26 2.48
CA MET A 54 2.87 -8.08 3.80
C MET A 54 3.96 -7.00 3.77
N PHE A 55 4.01 -6.21 4.84
CA PHE A 55 5.00 -5.17 5.06
C PHE A 55 5.77 -5.45 6.34
N LEU A 56 7.10 -5.47 6.26
CA LEU A 56 7.99 -5.51 7.42
C LEU A 56 8.57 -4.10 7.59
N VAL A 57 8.40 -3.51 8.77
CA VAL A 57 8.89 -2.16 9.06
C VAL A 57 10.18 -2.23 9.85
N LEU A 58 11.29 -1.83 9.22
CA LEU A 58 12.62 -1.80 9.83
C LEU A 58 12.95 -0.38 10.30
N ASP A 59 13.25 -0.22 11.59
CA ASP A 59 13.63 1.06 12.21
C ASP A 59 15.15 1.29 12.11
N CYS A 60 15.60 1.76 10.96
CA CYS A 60 17.01 2.02 10.65
C CYS A 60 17.48 3.42 11.03
N ARG A 61 16.70 4.20 11.79
CA ARG A 61 17.05 5.60 12.12
C ARG A 61 18.35 5.76 12.90
N LYS A 62 18.80 4.71 13.58
CA LYS A 62 20.06 4.69 14.34
C LYS A 62 21.17 3.87 13.64
N VAL A 63 20.93 3.46 12.39
CA VAL A 63 21.82 2.60 11.62
C VAL A 63 22.53 3.46 10.58
N GLU A 64 23.85 3.35 10.51
CA GLU A 64 24.64 3.99 9.46
C GLU A 64 24.24 3.46 8.08
N LEU A 65 24.17 4.34 7.07
CA LEU A 65 23.74 4.03 5.71
C LEU A 65 24.39 2.76 5.15
N ASP A 66 25.71 2.64 5.26
CA ASP A 66 26.47 1.49 4.74
C ASP A 66 26.05 0.15 5.37
N HIS A 67 25.53 0.15 6.60
CA HIS A 67 25.05 -1.05 7.29
C HIS A 67 23.61 -1.40 6.96
N ILE A 68 22.80 -0.45 6.49
CA ILE A 68 21.39 -0.69 6.13
C ILE A 68 21.28 -1.73 5.02
N LYS A 69 22.23 -1.75 4.07
CA LYS A 69 22.23 -2.73 2.98
C LYS A 69 22.40 -4.16 3.50
N SER A 70 23.38 -4.39 4.36
CA SER A 70 23.61 -5.71 4.96
C SER A 70 22.43 -6.15 5.81
N LEU A 71 21.82 -5.22 6.54
CA LEU A 71 20.61 -5.47 7.30
C LEU A 71 19.43 -5.88 6.39
N CYS A 72 19.24 -5.18 5.27
CA CYS A 72 18.22 -5.57 4.29
C CYS A 72 18.45 -6.99 3.76
N GLU A 73 19.70 -7.36 3.44
CA GLU A 73 20.04 -8.70 2.99
C GLU A 73 19.74 -9.77 4.06
N GLU A 74 19.99 -9.47 5.33
CA GLU A 74 19.66 -10.37 6.44
C GLU A 74 18.14 -10.59 6.55
N TRP A 75 17.36 -9.51 6.53
CA TRP A 75 15.90 -9.60 6.60
C TRP A 75 15.29 -10.26 5.37
N GLU A 76 15.83 -10.02 4.18
CA GLU A 76 15.47 -10.74 2.97
C GLU A 76 15.70 -12.25 3.12
N ASN A 77 16.81 -12.67 3.73
CA ASN A 77 17.05 -14.10 4.01
C ASN A 77 16.04 -14.68 5.01
N LYS A 78 15.65 -13.91 6.04
CA LYS A 78 14.59 -14.33 6.98
C LYS A 78 13.25 -14.48 6.27
N VAL A 79 12.90 -13.55 5.38
CA VAL A 79 11.71 -13.64 4.54
C VAL A 79 11.78 -14.85 3.61
N LEU A 80 12.93 -15.12 2.99
CA LEU A 80 13.11 -16.29 2.13
C LEU A 80 12.92 -17.59 2.91
N ASN A 81 13.43 -17.68 4.13
CA ASN A 81 13.22 -18.83 5.01
C ASN A 81 11.74 -18.98 5.37
N PHE A 82 11.06 -17.88 5.71
CA PHE A 82 9.62 -17.88 5.96
C PHE A 82 8.82 -18.38 4.75
N VAL A 83 9.10 -17.87 3.55
CA VAL A 83 8.39 -18.26 2.31
C VAL A 83 8.62 -19.73 1.96
N ASN A 84 9.85 -20.23 2.12
CA ASN A 84 10.19 -21.60 1.71
C ASN A 84 9.78 -22.66 2.74
N PHE A 85 9.81 -22.34 4.03
CA PHE A 85 9.63 -23.31 5.12
C PHE A 85 8.39 -23.05 5.99
N GLY A 86 7.69 -21.93 5.81
CA GLY A 86 6.45 -21.61 6.51
C GLY A 86 5.36 -22.65 6.24
N LYS A 87 4.74 -23.17 7.31
CA LYS A 87 3.70 -24.22 7.22
C LYS A 87 2.31 -23.61 7.11
N GLU A 88 2.02 -22.57 7.90
CA GLU A 88 0.82 -21.76 7.70
C GLU A 88 0.87 -21.07 6.33
N TYR A 89 -0.28 -21.04 5.64
CA TYR A 89 -0.49 -20.29 4.39
C TYR A 89 0.04 -20.87 3.09
N ARG A 90 0.40 -22.17 2.94
CA ARG A 90 0.89 -22.70 1.64
C ARG A 90 0.12 -22.27 0.37
N GLN A 91 -1.20 -22.08 0.44
CA GLN A 91 -1.97 -21.52 -0.68
C GLN A 91 -1.78 -20.02 -0.85
N SER A 92 -1.86 -19.22 0.23
CA SER A 92 -1.66 -17.76 0.19
C SER A 92 -0.18 -17.35 0.02
N ILE A 93 0.78 -18.16 0.48
CA ILE A 93 2.24 -17.99 0.31
C ILE A 93 2.60 -17.88 -1.17
N ASN A 94 1.90 -18.62 -2.03
CA ASN A 94 2.15 -18.55 -3.48
C ASN A 94 1.94 -17.14 -4.04
N TYR A 95 1.00 -16.38 -3.48
CA TYR A 95 0.77 -14.98 -3.84
C TYR A 95 1.64 -14.04 -2.98
N LEU A 96 1.71 -14.31 -1.68
CA LEU A 96 2.44 -13.50 -0.72
C LEU A 96 3.91 -13.36 -1.08
N LYS A 97 4.59 -14.42 -1.53
CA LYS A 97 6.02 -14.41 -1.86
C LYS A 97 6.45 -13.35 -2.88
N TYR A 98 5.51 -12.81 -3.65
CA TYR A 98 5.77 -11.75 -4.64
C TYR A 98 5.45 -10.35 -4.11
N ASN A 99 4.77 -10.24 -2.97
CA ASN A 99 4.22 -9.00 -2.41
C ASN A 99 4.66 -8.82 -0.94
N ILE A 100 5.91 -9.16 -0.64
CA ILE A 100 6.53 -8.80 0.64
C ILE A 100 7.42 -7.59 0.41
N SER A 101 7.14 -6.52 1.16
CA SER A 101 7.91 -5.28 1.09
C SER A 101 8.58 -4.97 2.43
N LEU A 102 9.83 -4.51 2.36
CA LEU A 102 10.55 -3.92 3.49
C LEU A 102 10.36 -2.41 3.46
N LEU A 103 9.73 -1.87 4.49
CA LEU A 103 9.65 -0.42 4.73
C LEU A 103 10.82 -0.03 5.63
N ILE A 104 11.74 0.75 5.11
CA ILE A 104 13.01 1.09 5.77
C ILE A 104 12.91 2.52 6.27
N LEU A 105 12.79 2.70 7.59
CA LEU A 105 12.76 4.02 8.22
C LEU A 105 14.19 4.50 8.45
N CYS A 106 14.64 5.53 7.76
CA CYS A 106 15.99 6.10 7.94
C CYS A 106 15.92 7.61 8.21
N ILE A 107 17.00 8.19 8.73
CA ILE A 107 17.09 9.65 8.91
C ILE A 107 17.48 10.28 7.58
N ASP A 108 16.87 11.41 7.25
CA ASP A 108 17.29 12.26 6.14
C ASP A 108 18.67 12.88 6.44
N ILE A 109 19.67 12.50 5.62
CA ILE A 109 21.03 13.02 5.70
C ILE A 109 21.33 13.71 4.38
N GLU A 110 21.44 15.04 4.40
CA GLU A 110 21.76 15.82 3.20
C GLU A 110 23.06 15.35 2.54
N GLY A 111 22.97 14.79 1.33
CA GLY A 111 24.14 14.46 0.51
C GLY A 111 23.86 13.49 -0.63
N TYR A 112 24.50 13.73 -1.79
CA TYR A 112 24.38 12.93 -3.02
C TYR A 112 24.61 11.41 -2.83
N LYS A 113 25.47 11.03 -1.87
CA LYS A 113 25.77 9.62 -1.59
C LYS A 113 24.61 8.86 -0.94
N ASP A 114 23.76 9.56 -0.18
CA ASP A 114 22.58 8.97 0.45
C ASP A 114 21.51 8.64 -0.62
N ASP A 115 21.24 9.59 -1.53
CA ASP A 115 20.30 9.39 -2.64
C ASP A 115 20.73 8.23 -3.56
N GLU A 116 22.00 8.19 -3.97
CA GLU A 116 22.52 7.12 -4.84
C GLU A 116 22.46 5.74 -4.15
N PHE A 117 22.79 5.68 -2.86
CA PHE A 117 22.72 4.45 -2.07
C PHE A 117 21.28 3.93 -1.96
N ARG A 118 20.33 4.81 -1.62
CA ARG A 118 18.91 4.46 -1.51
C ARG A 118 18.39 3.96 -2.85
N PHE A 119 18.66 4.69 -3.92
CA PHE A 119 18.26 4.31 -5.28
C PHE A 119 18.77 2.92 -5.69
N GLU A 120 20.06 2.64 -5.50
CA GLU A 120 20.63 1.33 -5.85
C GLU A 120 20.08 0.20 -4.96
N THR A 121 19.74 0.50 -3.70
CA THR A 121 19.16 -0.48 -2.79
C THR A 121 17.70 -0.79 -3.15
N GLU A 122 16.89 0.22 -3.48
CA GLU A 122 15.50 0.03 -3.94
C GLU A 122 15.40 -0.74 -5.26
N LYS A 123 16.35 -0.48 -6.16
CA LYS A 123 16.44 -1.19 -7.45
C LYS A 123 16.73 -2.68 -7.28
N SER A 124 17.31 -3.10 -6.15
CA SER A 124 17.54 -4.51 -5.86
C SER A 124 16.23 -5.23 -5.56
N THR A 125 15.70 -5.96 -6.55
CA THR A 125 14.47 -6.77 -6.43
C THR A 125 14.76 -8.23 -6.06
N ARG A 126 15.81 -8.50 -5.27
CA ARG A 126 16.28 -9.87 -5.03
C ARG A 126 15.21 -10.76 -4.38
N ILE A 127 14.64 -10.35 -3.25
CA ILE A 127 13.65 -11.15 -2.51
C ILE A 127 12.44 -10.30 -2.14
N CYS A 128 12.67 -9.10 -1.63
CA CYS A 128 11.60 -8.17 -1.24
C CYS A 128 11.73 -6.84 -1.98
N ARG A 129 10.59 -6.20 -2.25
CA ARG A 129 10.58 -4.78 -2.60
C ARG A 129 11.07 -3.98 -1.40
N LYS A 130 11.92 -2.98 -1.61
CA LYS A 130 12.41 -2.09 -0.56
C LYS A 130 11.86 -0.71 -0.83
N ILE A 131 11.37 -0.04 0.21
CA ILE A 131 10.83 1.31 0.14
C ILE A 131 11.49 2.06 1.28
N PHE A 132 12.31 3.06 0.97
CA PHE A 132 12.87 3.95 1.97
C PHE A 132 11.86 5.03 2.32
N LEU A 133 11.74 5.28 3.61
CA LEU A 133 10.91 6.35 4.15
C LEU A 133 11.81 7.20 5.04
N LEU A 134 12.07 8.41 4.59
CA LEU A 134 12.84 9.39 5.32
C LEU A 134 12.04 9.88 6.52
N CYS A 135 12.69 9.89 7.66
CA CYS A 135 12.14 10.37 8.92
C CYS A 135 12.92 11.59 9.40
N ASN A 136 12.21 12.51 10.05
CA ASN A 136 12.82 13.57 10.82
C ASN A 136 13.45 13.05 12.14
N LYS A 137 14.14 13.94 12.86
CA LYS A 137 14.81 13.62 14.13
C LYS A 137 13.83 13.16 15.22
N ASP A 138 12.56 13.56 15.13
CA ASP A 138 11.50 13.15 16.05
C ASP A 138 10.88 11.79 15.68
N GLY A 139 11.27 11.21 14.54
CA GLY A 139 10.80 9.91 14.07
C GLY A 139 9.51 9.92 13.26
N HIS A 140 9.11 11.09 12.75
CA HIS A 140 7.98 11.22 11.83
C HIS A 140 8.47 11.10 10.39
N ILE A 141 7.73 10.36 9.55
CA ILE A 141 7.99 10.28 8.12
C ILE A 141 7.84 11.69 7.51
N LEU A 142 8.73 12.07 6.61
CA LEU A 142 8.65 13.32 5.89
C LEU A 142 7.42 13.30 4.98
N LYS A 143 6.69 14.43 4.91
CA LYS A 143 5.43 14.51 4.16
C LYS A 143 5.59 14.11 2.68
N ASP A 144 6.73 14.47 2.08
CA ASP A 144 7.04 14.14 0.68
C ASP A 144 7.29 12.63 0.48
N ASP A 145 7.61 11.89 1.54
CA ASP A 145 7.83 10.44 1.51
C ASP A 145 6.56 9.66 1.88
N GLU A 146 5.53 10.30 2.43
CA GLU A 146 4.24 9.64 2.70
C GLU A 146 3.62 9.10 1.42
N VAL A 147 3.79 9.78 0.28
CA VAL A 147 3.30 9.35 -1.04
C VAL A 147 4.00 8.10 -1.59
N MET A 148 5.16 7.73 -1.02
CA MET A 148 5.89 6.52 -1.42
C MET A 148 5.26 5.26 -0.81
N LEU A 149 4.40 5.41 0.19
CA LEU A 149 3.64 4.30 0.75
C LEU A 149 2.59 3.84 -0.26
N PRO A 150 2.62 2.56 -0.70
CA PRO A 150 1.75 2.07 -1.77
C PRO A 150 0.25 2.02 -1.41
N PHE A 151 -0.07 2.26 -0.14
CA PHE A 151 -1.42 2.29 0.43
C PHE A 151 -1.78 3.66 1.02
N TYR A 152 -0.88 4.64 0.95
CA TYR A 152 -1.21 6.01 1.34
C TYR A 152 -1.94 6.69 0.21
N PHE A 153 -3.21 6.99 0.45
CA PHE A 153 -4.00 7.86 -0.38
C PHE A 153 -4.35 9.07 0.48
N GLU A 154 -4.00 10.28 0.01
CA GLU A 154 -4.60 11.46 0.61
C GLU A 154 -6.13 11.30 0.51
N PRO A 155 -6.87 11.45 1.62
CA PRO A 155 -8.32 11.45 1.56
C PRO A 155 -8.73 12.46 0.49
N LEU A 156 -9.55 12.03 -0.47
CA LEU A 156 -10.12 12.94 -1.45
C LEU A 156 -10.80 14.05 -0.66
N GLN A 157 -10.19 15.23 -0.66
CA GLN A 157 -10.82 16.39 -0.07
C GLN A 157 -12.05 16.65 -0.93
N GLU A 158 -13.24 16.57 -0.33
CA GLU A 158 -14.44 17.08 -0.97
C GLU A 158 -14.21 18.57 -1.20
N VAL A 159 -13.82 18.91 -2.42
CA VAL A 159 -13.67 20.28 -2.85
C VAL A 159 -15.10 20.83 -2.99
N ASN A 160 -15.65 21.30 -1.88
CA ASN A 160 -16.87 22.10 -1.82
C ASN A 160 -16.61 23.50 -2.39
N ASP A 161 -16.10 23.56 -3.62
CA ASP A 161 -16.04 24.78 -4.40
C ASP A 161 -17.37 24.96 -5.13
N THR A 162 -17.92 26.16 -5.05
CA THR A 162 -19.05 26.65 -5.85
C THR A 162 -18.96 26.26 -7.32
N LYS A 163 -17.75 26.29 -7.90
CA LYS A 163 -17.54 25.91 -9.31
C LYS A 163 -17.74 24.42 -9.53
N THR A 164 -17.29 23.56 -8.60
CA THR A 164 -17.49 22.11 -8.67
C THR A 164 -18.98 21.77 -8.59
N GLN A 165 -19.71 22.40 -7.66
CA GLN A 165 -21.16 22.20 -7.53
C GLN A 165 -21.93 22.68 -8.76
N GLN A 166 -21.51 23.78 -9.39
CA GLN A 166 -22.10 24.25 -10.65
C GLN A 166 -21.85 23.25 -11.78
N LEU A 167 -20.62 22.77 -11.94
CA LEU A 167 -20.28 21.78 -12.96
C LEU A 167 -21.00 20.44 -12.75
N GLU A 168 -21.16 20.01 -11.50
CA GLU A 168 -21.95 18.81 -11.17
C GLU A 168 -23.43 18.99 -11.50
N SER A 169 -23.99 20.18 -11.25
CA SER A 169 -25.37 20.51 -11.65
C SER A 169 -25.52 20.52 -13.17
N GLU A 170 -24.62 21.18 -13.90
CA GLU A 170 -24.62 21.21 -15.37
C GLU A 170 -24.48 19.80 -15.95
N LEU A 171 -23.59 18.98 -15.40
CA LEU A 171 -23.44 17.57 -15.79
C LEU A 171 -24.71 16.76 -15.51
N SER A 172 -25.37 17.01 -14.38
CA SER A 172 -26.62 16.33 -14.04
C SER A 172 -27.75 16.71 -14.99
N GLU A 173 -27.79 17.95 -15.47
CA GLU A 173 -28.78 18.43 -16.45
C GLU A 173 -28.53 17.86 -17.87
N LEU A 174 -27.27 17.53 -18.19
CA LEU A 174 -26.91 16.86 -19.44
C LEU A 174 -27.20 15.35 -19.44
N LEU A 175 -27.49 14.77 -18.27
CA LEU A 175 -27.85 13.36 -18.19
C LEU A 175 -29.31 13.17 -18.64
N PRO A 176 -29.60 12.09 -19.39
CA PRO A 176 -30.96 11.80 -19.82
C PRO A 176 -31.86 11.47 -18.63
N ASP A 177 -32.99 12.19 -18.51
CA ASP A 177 -34.06 11.87 -17.55
C ASP A 177 -34.92 10.67 -17.98
N ASP A 178 -34.86 10.26 -19.25
CA ASP A 178 -35.65 9.12 -19.75
C ASP A 178 -35.05 7.80 -19.22
N GLU A 179 -35.80 7.12 -18.35
CA GLU A 179 -35.44 5.81 -17.79
C GLU A 179 -35.02 4.80 -18.86
N ARG A 180 -35.55 4.90 -20.08
CA ARG A 180 -35.20 4.01 -21.19
C ARG A 180 -33.78 4.28 -21.68
N ILE A 181 -33.36 5.54 -21.80
CA ILE A 181 -31.99 5.91 -22.17
C ILE A 181 -31.03 5.52 -21.04
N LEU A 182 -31.38 5.80 -19.79
CA LEU A 182 -30.60 5.37 -18.63
C LEU A 182 -30.41 3.85 -18.59
N SER A 183 -31.43 3.08 -18.96
CA SER A 183 -31.35 1.62 -19.05
C SER A 183 -30.39 1.15 -20.15
N ILE A 184 -30.30 1.89 -21.26
CA ILE A 184 -29.36 1.62 -22.36
C ILE A 184 -27.93 1.94 -21.94
N CYS A 185 -27.69 3.10 -21.31
CA CYS A 185 -26.36 3.49 -20.80
C CYS A 185 -25.79 2.50 -19.77
N LYS A 186 -26.66 1.80 -19.02
CA LYS A 186 -26.25 0.78 -18.03
C LYS A 186 -25.94 -0.59 -18.64
N LYS A 187 -26.16 -0.81 -19.95
CA LYS A 187 -25.85 -2.09 -20.60
C LYS A 187 -24.33 -2.27 -20.74
N LYS A 188 -23.80 -3.36 -20.18
CA LYS A 188 -22.39 -3.77 -20.33
C LYS A 188 -22.08 -4.54 -21.63
N LYS A 189 -23.07 -4.71 -22.50
CA LYS A 189 -22.98 -5.48 -23.75
C LYS A 189 -23.17 -4.55 -24.95
N ALA A 190 -22.82 -5.04 -26.14
CA ALA A 190 -23.06 -4.34 -27.39
C ALA A 190 -24.53 -3.91 -27.52
N LEU A 191 -24.76 -2.69 -27.99
CA LEU A 191 -26.07 -2.11 -28.18
C LEU A 191 -26.79 -2.81 -29.34
N SER A 192 -28.09 -3.08 -29.17
CA SER A 192 -28.91 -3.57 -30.26
C SER A 192 -29.20 -2.45 -31.27
N PRO A 193 -29.57 -2.78 -32.52
CA PRO A 193 -29.97 -1.77 -33.51
C PRO A 193 -31.09 -0.84 -33.01
N ASP A 194 -32.03 -1.37 -32.22
CA ASP A 194 -33.10 -0.58 -31.61
C ASP A 194 -32.58 0.36 -30.51
N ASP A 195 -31.59 -0.07 -29.71
CA ASP A 195 -30.94 0.79 -28.72
C ASP A 195 -30.23 1.98 -29.39
N ILE A 196 -29.57 1.72 -30.53
CA ILE A 196 -28.86 2.74 -31.30
C ILE A 196 -29.83 3.76 -31.88
N ASP A 197 -30.96 3.32 -32.43
CA ASP A 197 -32.02 4.21 -32.95
C ASP A 197 -32.64 5.07 -31.85
N ILE A 198 -32.93 4.48 -30.69
CA ILE A 198 -33.46 5.20 -29.52
C ILE A 198 -32.47 6.27 -29.03
N MET A 199 -31.18 5.93 -28.90
CA MET A 199 -30.15 6.89 -28.50
C MET A 199 -29.96 7.99 -29.55
N SER A 200 -29.97 7.64 -30.84
CA SER A 200 -29.80 8.62 -31.93
C SER A 200 -30.93 9.64 -31.96
N ARG A 201 -32.17 9.20 -31.71
CA ARG A 201 -33.32 10.11 -31.61
C ARG A 201 -33.25 11.01 -30.39
N TRP A 202 -32.71 10.52 -29.27
CA TRP A 202 -32.50 11.33 -28.08
C TRP A 202 -31.46 12.43 -28.35
N LEU A 203 -30.30 12.07 -28.91
CA LEU A 203 -29.24 13.04 -29.25
C LEU A 203 -29.71 14.15 -30.20
N ILE A 204 -30.55 13.82 -31.19
CA ILE A 204 -31.09 14.82 -32.14
C ILE A 204 -32.13 15.75 -31.47
N LYS A 205 -32.77 15.30 -30.39
CA LYS A 205 -33.81 16.08 -29.72
C LYS A 205 -33.23 17.23 -28.90
N ASP A 206 -32.00 17.07 -28.40
CA ASP A 206 -31.31 18.07 -27.58
C ASP A 206 -30.58 19.13 -28.42
N ASP A 207 -30.34 18.90 -29.72
CA ASP A 207 -29.75 19.89 -30.65
C ASP A 207 -30.70 21.06 -31.03
N ASN A 208 -31.96 21.04 -30.58
CA ASN A 208 -32.96 22.08 -30.85
C ASN A 208 -33.33 22.96 -29.62
N ASN A 209 -32.55 22.88 -28.54
CA ASN A 209 -32.68 23.74 -27.36
C ASN A 209 -31.45 24.65 -27.20
#